data_AF-D9QGD1-F1
#
_entry.id   AF-D9QGD1-F1
#
_cell.length_a   1.000
_cell.length_b   1.000
_cell.length_c   1.000
_cell.angle_alpha   90.00
_cell.angle_beta   90.00
_cell.angle_gamma   90.00
#
_symmetry.space_group_name_H-M   'P 1'
#
loop_
_entity.id
_entity.type
_entity.pdbx_description
1 polymer ?
#
loop_
_entity_poly.entity_id
_entity_poly.type
_entity_poly.pdbx_seq_one_letter_code
_entity_poly.pdbx_strand_id
1 'polypeptide(L)'
;MKTCGTCGLCCKLMGVTALDKPAGRWCRHFGKTSGCAIYDDRPQDCRVFNCLWLLTEALDEAWKPTTAGFVLHSENGGQRLIVECDASRPHDWRREPYEAQLRRWAAAQDQEVLVFAGKRGLRLGTTDTVVRRA
;
A
#
# COMPACT_ATOMS: atom_id res chain seq x y z
N MET A 1 -7.53 13.41 -12.67
CA MET A 1 -7.61 12.91 -11.28
C MET A 1 -8.00 11.45 -11.32
N LYS A 2 -7.23 10.57 -10.65
CA LYS A 2 -7.50 9.12 -10.62
C LYS A 2 -8.66 8.82 -9.69
N THR A 3 -9.31 7.69 -9.90
CA THR A 3 -10.38 7.18 -9.02
C THR A 3 -10.14 5.71 -8.71
N CYS A 4 -10.57 5.25 -7.54
CA CYS A 4 -10.39 3.86 -7.14
C CYS A 4 -11.11 2.89 -8.11
N GLY A 5 -12.29 3.26 -8.61
CA GLY A 5 -13.16 2.34 -9.36
C GLY A 5 -13.47 1.10 -8.51
N THR A 6 -13.21 -0.09 -9.06
CA THR A 6 -13.38 -1.37 -8.34
C THR A 6 -12.19 -1.75 -7.45
N CYS A 7 -11.14 -0.93 -7.37
CA CYS A 7 -9.98 -1.21 -6.53
C CYS A 7 -10.33 -1.01 -5.04
N GLY A 8 -10.08 -2.05 -4.23
CA GLY A 8 -10.25 -2.03 -2.78
C GLY A 8 -9.08 -2.59 -2.00
N LEU A 9 -7.88 -2.67 -2.58
CA LEU A 9 -6.77 -3.39 -1.92
C LEU A 9 -6.42 -2.78 -0.55
N CYS A 10 -6.53 -1.46 -0.38
CA CYS A 10 -6.37 -0.81 0.94
C CYS A 10 -7.41 -1.29 1.98
N CYS A 11 -8.65 -1.58 1.56
CA CYS A 11 -9.69 -2.15 2.44
C CYS A 11 -9.36 -3.56 2.93
N LYS A 12 -8.49 -4.29 2.22
CA LYS A 12 -7.94 -5.57 2.68
C LYS A 12 -6.71 -5.36 3.55
N LEU A 13 -5.73 -4.59 3.07
CA LEU A 13 -4.39 -4.57 3.66
C LEU A 13 -4.32 -3.77 4.97
N MET A 14 -4.96 -2.61 5.03
CA MET A 14 -4.87 -1.71 6.20
C MET A 14 -5.75 -2.21 7.35
N GLY A 15 -5.33 -2.03 8.59
CA GLY A 15 -6.21 -2.19 9.75
C GLY A 15 -7.18 -1.01 9.88
N VAL A 16 -8.35 -1.23 10.49
CA VAL A 16 -9.28 -0.14 10.83
C VAL A 16 -9.80 -0.39 12.25
N THR A 17 -9.31 0.40 13.20
CA THR A 17 -9.56 0.21 14.63
C THR A 17 -11.04 0.37 14.96
N ALA A 18 -11.66 1.45 14.46
CA ALA A 18 -13.06 1.77 14.70
C ALA A 18 -14.06 0.71 14.15
N LEU A 19 -13.61 -0.22 13.32
CA LEU A 19 -14.43 -1.30 12.77
C LEU A 19 -14.05 -2.68 13.32
N ASP A 20 -13.12 -2.74 14.27
CA ASP A 20 -12.47 -3.98 14.74
C ASP A 20 -11.92 -4.83 13.57
N LYS A 21 -11.43 -4.15 12.53
CA LYS A 21 -10.98 -4.80 11.30
C LYS A 21 -9.47 -4.99 11.34
N PRO A 22 -8.96 -6.23 11.49
CA PRO A 22 -7.53 -6.47 11.44
C PRO A 22 -6.95 -6.20 10.05
N ALA A 23 -5.66 -5.86 10.00
CA ALA A 23 -4.89 -5.74 8.77
C ALA A 23 -4.85 -7.08 8.01
N GLY A 24 -4.77 -7.02 6.67
CA GLY A 24 -4.75 -8.20 5.80
C GLY A 24 -6.08 -8.94 5.64
N ARG A 25 -7.17 -8.49 6.26
CA ARG A 25 -8.54 -9.03 6.09
C ARG A 25 -9.42 -8.04 5.34
N TRP A 26 -10.26 -8.56 4.44
CA TRP A 26 -11.24 -7.76 3.71
C TRP A 26 -12.19 -7.05 4.68
N CYS A 27 -12.41 -5.75 4.45
CA CYS A 27 -13.43 -4.98 5.15
C CYS A 27 -14.82 -5.50 4.81
N ARG A 28 -15.67 -5.70 5.83
CA ARG A 28 -17.08 -6.11 5.67
C ARG A 28 -17.90 -5.16 4.80
N HIS A 29 -17.50 -3.90 4.69
CA HIS A 29 -18.19 -2.89 3.88
C HIS A 29 -17.68 -2.82 2.44
N PHE A 30 -16.61 -3.54 2.08
CA PHE A 30 -16.10 -3.54 0.72
C PHE A 30 -16.80 -4.62 -0.13
N GLY A 31 -17.46 -4.19 -1.21
CA GLY A 31 -17.97 -5.05 -2.27
C GLY A 31 -17.11 -4.97 -3.53
N LYS A 32 -16.78 -6.12 -4.13
CA LYS A 32 -15.91 -6.19 -5.32
C LYS A 32 -16.42 -5.35 -6.51
N THR A 33 -17.74 -5.22 -6.64
CA THR A 33 -18.40 -4.48 -7.72
C THR A 33 -18.86 -3.08 -7.30
N SER A 34 -19.06 -2.84 -6.00
CA SER A 34 -19.67 -1.61 -5.47
C SER A 34 -18.71 -0.73 -4.68
N GLY A 35 -17.49 -1.18 -4.40
CA GLY A 35 -16.53 -0.43 -3.57
C GLY A 35 -16.92 -0.42 -2.10
N CYS A 36 -16.59 0.65 -1.37
CA CYS A 36 -16.93 0.78 0.05
C CYS A 36 -18.37 1.27 0.21
N ALA A 37 -19.23 0.45 0.84
CA ALA A 37 -20.64 0.77 1.07
C ALA A 37 -20.89 1.93 2.06
N ILE A 38 -19.87 2.30 2.84
CA ILE A 38 -19.91 3.42 3.79
C ILE A 38 -18.85 4.46 3.46
N TYR A 39 -18.57 4.70 2.17
CA TYR A 39 -17.45 5.55 1.78
C TYR A 39 -17.54 6.95 2.40
N ASP A 40 -18.72 7.57 2.35
CA ASP A 40 -18.92 8.93 2.89
C ASP A 40 -18.85 8.97 4.42
N ASP A 41 -19.21 7.87 5.09
CA ASP A 41 -19.20 7.68 6.55
C ASP A 41 -17.95 6.95 7.05
N ARG A 42 -16.93 6.76 6.20
CA ARG A 42 -15.76 5.96 6.54
C ARG A 42 -15.07 6.49 7.80
N PRO A 43 -14.58 5.61 8.70
CA PRO A 43 -13.89 6.04 9.92
C PRO A 43 -12.60 6.82 9.64
N GLN A 44 -12.09 7.50 10.65
CA GLN A 44 -10.91 8.35 10.52
C GLN A 44 -9.69 7.60 9.99
N ASP A 45 -9.43 6.36 10.42
CA ASP A 45 -8.35 5.51 9.92
C ASP A 45 -8.39 5.39 8.37
N CYS A 46 -9.58 5.27 7.79
CA CYS A 46 -9.77 5.21 6.34
C CYS A 46 -9.62 6.58 5.65
N ARG A 47 -9.92 7.69 6.35
CA ARG A 47 -9.83 9.06 5.79
C ARG A 47 -8.41 9.57 5.73
N VAL A 48 -7.60 9.26 6.74
CA VAL A 48 -6.19 9.69 6.81
C VAL A 48 -5.28 8.84 5.94
N PHE A 49 -5.75 7.67 5.49
CA PHE A 49 -4.99 6.81 4.61
C PHE A 49 -4.87 7.42 3.20
N ASN A 50 -3.63 7.60 2.75
CA ASN A 50 -3.29 8.23 1.48
C ASN A 50 -2.66 7.21 0.52
N CYS A 51 -3.47 6.70 -0.43
CA CYS A 51 -2.97 5.84 -1.50
C CYS A 51 -2.16 6.66 -2.51
N LEU A 52 -0.85 6.44 -2.59
CA LEU A 52 0.02 7.25 -3.46
C LEU A 52 -0.31 7.12 -4.94
N TRP A 53 -0.79 5.95 -5.41
CA TRP A 53 -1.25 5.85 -6.81
C TRP A 53 -2.35 6.86 -7.13
N LEU A 54 -3.29 7.06 -6.19
CA LEU A 54 -4.40 7.99 -6.36
C LEU A 54 -3.94 9.46 -6.36
N LEU A 55 -2.94 9.76 -5.52
CA LEU A 55 -2.49 11.13 -5.24
C LEU A 55 -1.34 11.61 -6.13
N THR A 56 -0.56 10.68 -6.70
CA THR A 56 0.65 11.01 -7.47
C THR A 56 0.40 10.78 -8.95
N GLU A 57 0.37 11.85 -9.74
CA GLU A 57 0.10 11.79 -11.18
C GLU A 57 1.09 10.88 -11.92
N ALA A 58 2.38 10.96 -11.59
CA ALA A 58 3.47 10.21 -12.21
C ALA A 58 3.38 8.67 -12.07
N LEU A 59 2.54 8.13 -11.17
CA LEU A 59 2.33 6.69 -11.02
C LEU A 59 1.23 6.19 -11.96
N ASP A 60 1.57 5.70 -13.14
CA ASP A 60 0.58 5.25 -14.14
C ASP A 60 -0.32 4.06 -13.71
N GLU A 61 -1.15 3.55 -14.61
CA GLU A 61 -2.07 2.43 -14.34
C GLU A 61 -1.37 1.11 -13.97
N ALA A 62 -0.08 0.93 -14.30
CA ALA A 62 0.66 -0.25 -13.84
C ALA A 62 0.78 -0.25 -12.31
N TRP A 63 0.92 0.93 -11.70
CA TRP A 63 1.02 1.11 -10.25
C TRP A 63 -0.32 1.05 -9.52
N LYS A 64 -1.45 0.92 -10.25
CA LYS A 64 -2.76 0.76 -9.62
C LYS A 64 -2.74 -0.49 -8.73
N PRO A 65 -3.20 -0.44 -7.46
CA PRO A 65 -2.98 -1.55 -6.54
C PRO A 65 -3.53 -2.91 -6.97
N THR A 66 -4.64 -2.94 -7.71
CA THR A 66 -5.18 -4.18 -8.29
C THR A 66 -4.28 -4.80 -9.36
N THR A 67 -3.53 -3.97 -10.08
CA THR A 67 -2.57 -4.36 -11.11
C THR A 67 -1.22 -4.72 -10.49
N ALA A 68 -0.69 -3.85 -9.64
CA ALA A 68 0.63 -3.97 -9.02
C ALA A 68 0.69 -5.07 -7.94
N GLY A 69 -0.43 -5.39 -7.30
CA GLY A 69 -0.48 -6.40 -6.22
C GLY A 69 -0.11 -5.88 -4.83
N PHE A 70 0.19 -4.59 -4.72
CA PHE A 70 0.53 -3.90 -3.47
C PHE A 70 -0.04 -2.49 -3.45
N VAL A 71 -0.08 -1.87 -2.27
CA VAL A 71 -0.44 -0.46 -2.09
C VAL A 71 0.79 0.32 -1.65
N LEU A 72 0.98 1.51 -2.23
CA LEU A 72 1.98 2.46 -1.77
C LEU A 72 1.33 3.53 -0.87
N HIS A 73 1.94 3.78 0.29
CA HIS A 73 1.61 4.91 1.16
C HIS A 73 2.89 5.48 1.79
N SER A 74 2.80 6.69 2.34
CA SER A 74 3.95 7.36 2.97
C SER A 74 3.72 7.59 4.46
N GLU A 75 4.79 7.43 5.22
CA GLU A 75 4.91 7.78 6.63
C GLU A 75 5.99 8.86 6.81
N ASN A 76 6.13 9.39 8.03
CA ASN A 76 7.17 10.36 8.40
C ASN A 76 7.26 11.57 7.45
N GLY A 77 6.11 12.15 7.08
CA GLY A 77 6.07 13.31 6.20
C GLY A 77 6.55 13.05 4.77
N GLY A 78 6.57 11.78 4.30
CA GLY A 78 7.02 11.41 2.96
C GLY A 78 8.38 10.72 2.93
N GLN A 79 9.20 10.88 3.97
CA GLN A 79 10.56 10.33 4.04
C GLN A 79 10.59 8.80 4.13
N ARG A 80 9.46 8.16 4.47
CA ARG A 80 9.33 6.71 4.47
C ARG A 80 8.23 6.29 3.50
N LEU A 81 8.60 5.59 2.44
CA LEU A 81 7.70 4.92 1.53
C LEU A 81 7.43 3.51 2.05
N ILE A 82 6.16 3.14 2.14
CA ILE A 82 5.73 1.80 2.49
C ILE A 82 5.10 1.13 1.28
N VAL A 83 5.60 -0.07 0.97
CA VAL A 83 5.02 -1.00 -0.01
C VAL A 83 4.26 -2.09 0.75
N GLU A 84 2.94 -1.95 0.84
CA GLU A 84 2.05 -2.94 1.48
C GLU A 84 1.69 -4.02 0.46
N CYS A 85 2.34 -5.17 0.53
CA CYS A 85 2.02 -6.32 -0.28
C CYS A 85 0.89 -7.15 0.33
N ASP A 86 0.04 -7.71 -0.54
CA ASP A 86 -0.86 -8.78 -0.13
C ASP A 86 -0.07 -10.02 0.28
N ALA A 87 -0.40 -10.62 1.42
CA ALA A 87 0.26 -11.84 1.89
C ALA A 87 0.08 -13.03 0.94
N SER A 88 -0.96 -13.02 0.08
CA SER A 88 -1.11 -14.02 -0.98
C SER A 88 -0.25 -13.75 -2.21
N ARG A 89 0.35 -12.56 -2.32
CA ARG A 89 1.23 -12.12 -3.42
C ARG A 89 2.44 -11.31 -2.88
N PRO A 90 3.23 -11.87 -1.94
CA PRO A 90 4.25 -11.11 -1.21
C PRO A 90 5.46 -10.71 -2.07
N HIS A 91 5.55 -11.21 -3.30
CA HIS A 91 6.68 -10.99 -4.21
C HIS A 91 6.29 -10.14 -5.44
N ASP A 92 5.06 -9.66 -5.57
CA ASP A 92 4.64 -8.89 -6.75
C ASP A 92 5.44 -7.60 -6.93
N TRP A 93 5.96 -7.00 -5.85
CA TRP A 93 6.84 -5.84 -5.89
C TRP A 93 8.18 -6.10 -6.60
N ARG A 94 8.58 -7.36 -6.78
CA ARG A 94 9.80 -7.77 -7.50
C ARG A 94 9.62 -7.79 -9.02
N ARG A 95 8.39 -7.65 -9.51
CA ARG A 95 8.12 -7.62 -10.94
C ARG A 95 8.53 -6.27 -11.50
N GLU A 96 9.06 -6.25 -12.72
CA GLU A 96 9.26 -5.00 -13.45
C GLU A 96 7.90 -4.36 -13.81
N PRO A 97 7.77 -3.02 -13.77
CA PRO A 97 8.83 -2.02 -13.53
C PRO A 97 9.09 -1.70 -12.04
N TYR A 98 8.43 -2.41 -11.12
CA TYR A 98 8.34 -2.00 -9.72
C TYR A 98 9.66 -2.14 -8.98
N GLU A 99 10.36 -3.27 -9.14
CA GLU A 99 11.61 -3.52 -8.39
C GLU A 99 12.66 -2.46 -8.69
N ALA A 100 12.94 -2.24 -9.98
CA ALA A 100 13.92 -1.23 -10.39
C ALA A 100 13.57 0.17 -9.88
N GLN A 101 12.29 0.56 -9.92
CA GLN A 101 11.86 1.87 -9.46
C GLN A 101 11.92 2.00 -7.93
N LEU A 102 11.48 0.99 -7.18
CA LEU A 102 11.54 0.96 -5.71
C LEU A 102 12.99 1.03 -5.23
N ARG A 103 13.92 0.34 -5.90
CA ARG A 103 15.36 0.40 -5.61
C ARG A 103 15.95 1.78 -5.91
N ARG A 104 15.54 2.43 -6.99
CA ARG A 104 15.94 3.82 -7.27
C ARG A 104 15.50 4.78 -6.16
N TRP A 105 14.26 4.64 -5.68
CA TRP A 105 13.78 5.45 -4.57
C TRP A 105 14.53 5.16 -3.27
N ALA A 106 14.83 3.89 -2.97
CA ALA A 106 15.58 3.49 -1.79
C ALA A 106 17.05 3.98 -1.79
N ALA A 107 17.59 4.30 -2.97
CA ALA A 107 18.94 4.86 -3.11
C ALA A 107 18.97 6.40 -2.98
N ALA A 108 17.81 7.07 -2.91
CA ALA A 108 17.76 8.51 -2.71
C ALA A 108 18.12 8.87 -1.25
N GLN A 109 18.84 9.98 -1.06
CA GLN A 109 19.54 10.32 0.18
C GLN A 109 18.63 10.36 1.43
N ASP A 110 17.39 10.83 1.28
CA ASP A 110 16.45 11.04 2.39
C ASP A 110 15.17 10.20 2.26
N GLN A 111 15.26 9.04 1.61
CA GLN A 111 14.11 8.17 1.37
C GLN A 111 14.35 6.75 1.90
N GLU A 112 13.63 6.38 2.96
CA GLU A 112 13.50 5.00 3.40
C GLU A 112 12.40 4.30 2.57
N VAL A 113 12.66 3.09 2.09
CA VAL A 113 11.65 2.24 1.44
C VAL A 113 11.53 0.93 2.20
N LEU A 114 10.34 0.67 2.75
CA LEU A 114 10.02 -0.57 3.45
C LEU A 114 8.97 -1.36 2.66
N VAL A 115 9.22 -2.64 2.44
CA VAL A 115 8.27 -3.58 1.84
C VAL A 115 7.73 -4.48 2.93
N PHE A 116 6.41 -4.56 3.10
CA PHE A 116 5.76 -5.41 4.09
C PHE A 116 4.79 -6.39 3.46
N ALA A 117 4.79 -7.62 3.99
CA ALA A 117 3.75 -8.61 3.76
C ALA A 117 3.26 -9.11 5.14
N GLY A 118 2.21 -8.46 5.66
CA GLY A 118 1.77 -8.64 7.03
C GLY A 118 2.82 -8.12 8.02
N LYS A 119 3.25 -8.96 8.98
CA LYS A 119 4.24 -8.57 10.00
C LYS A 119 5.70 -8.61 9.54
N ARG A 120 5.97 -9.30 8.42
CA ARG A 120 7.34 -9.45 7.88
C ARG A 120 7.60 -8.33 6.90
N GLY A 121 8.79 -7.75 6.94
CA GLY A 121 9.19 -6.78 5.94
C GLY A 121 10.67 -6.78 5.62
N LEU A 122 11.01 -5.99 4.62
CA LEU A 122 12.35 -5.70 4.15
C LEU A 122 12.51 -4.19 4.05
N ARG A 123 13.62 -3.67 4.57
CA ARG A 123 14.12 -2.35 4.22
C ARG A 123 15.03 -2.49 3.01
N LEU A 124 14.71 -1.80 1.92
CA LEU A 124 15.52 -1.81 0.71
C LEU A 124 16.74 -0.90 0.88
N GLY A 125 17.86 -1.31 0.31
CA GLY A 125 19.12 -0.55 0.29
C GLY A 125 20.15 -1.24 -0.60
N THR A 126 21.43 -0.89 -0.46
CA THR A 126 22.53 -1.63 -1.12
C THR A 126 22.54 -3.11 -0.70
N THR A 127 22.15 -3.38 0.53
CA THR A 127 21.83 -4.70 1.03
C THR A 127 20.51 -4.62 1.77
N ASP A 128 19.53 -5.42 1.35
CA ASP A 128 18.21 -5.45 1.96
C ASP A 128 18.32 -5.96 3.42
N THR A 129 17.67 -5.28 4.37
CA THR A 129 17.66 -5.70 5.79
C THR A 129 16.26 -6.14 6.21
N VAL A 130 16.17 -7.25 6.96
CA VAL A 130 14.88 -7.76 7.46
C VAL A 130 14.37 -6.85 8.56
N VAL A 131 13.09 -6.49 8.47
CA VAL A 131 12.38 -5.73 9.50
C VAL A 131 11.08 -6.43 9.89
N ARG A 132 10.56 -6.11 11.07
CA ARG A 132 9.24 -6.58 11.52
C ARG A 132 8.39 -5.40 11.93
N ARG A 133 7.10 -5.45 11.54
CA ARG A 133 6.09 -4.55 12.07
C ARG A 133 5.76 -4.99 13.49
N ALA A 134 5.76 -4.03 14.42
CA ALA A 134 5.37 -4.27 15.82
C ALA A 134 3.98 -4.91 15.92
#